data_AF-A0A1H6Q1B9-F1
#
_entry.id   AF-A0A1H6Q1B9-F1
#
_cell.length_a   1.000
_cell.length_b   1.000
_cell.length_c   1.000
_cell.angle_alpha   90.00
_cell.angle_beta   90.00
_cell.angle_gamma   90.00
#
_symmetry.space_group_name_H-M   'P 1'
#
loop_
_entity.id
_entity.type
_entity.pdbx_description
1 polymer ?
#
loop_
_entity_poly.entity_id
_entity_poly.type
_entity_poly.pdbx_seq_one_letter_code
_entity_poly.pdbx_strand_id
1 'polypeptide(L)' 'MTTPIIPWMGGKRRLADRLIPLFPPHECYVEVFAGGAALYFLRPISAPVEVLNDINGNLVTLYRVV' A
#
# COMPACT_ATOMS: atom_id res chain seq x y z
N MET A 1 3.44 13.45 9.12
CA MET A 1 4.17 12.77 8.02
C MET A 1 3.19 12.55 6.89
N THR A 2 3.57 12.79 5.63
CA THR A 2 2.67 12.55 4.50
C THR A 2 2.55 11.06 4.25
N THR A 3 1.33 10.53 4.33
CA THR A 3 1.00 9.16 3.94
C THR A 3 0.09 9.19 2.71
N PRO A 4 0.49 8.55 1.60
CA PRO A 4 1.71 7.76 1.37
C PRO A 4 3.02 8.58 1.30
N ILE A 5 4.17 7.89 1.43
CA ILE A 5 5.54 8.46 1.49
C ILE A 5 5.85 9.35 0.28
N ILE A 6 5.33 9.00 -0.90
CA ILE A 6 5.52 9.75 -2.15
C ILE A 6 4.19 9.96 -2.89
N PRO A 7 4.04 11.07 -3.65
CA PRO A 7 2.98 11.18 -4.63
C PRO A 7 3.23 10.17 -5.77
N TRP A 8 2.18 9.47 -6.18
CA TRP A 8 2.25 8.48 -7.27
C TRP A 8 1.07 8.61 -8.21
N MET A 9 1.33 8.55 -9.51
CA MET A 9 0.25 8.57 -10.51
C MET A 9 -0.63 7.31 -10.34
N GLY A 10 -1.94 7.48 -10.37
CA GLY A 10 -2.90 6.39 -10.13
C GLY A 10 -3.05 5.98 -8.65
N GLY A 11 -2.48 6.75 -7.72
CA GLY A 11 -2.58 6.52 -6.28
C GLY A 11 -4.02 6.47 -5.77
N LYS A 12 -4.34 5.43 -4.99
CA LYS A 12 -5.71 5.12 -4.55
C LYS A 12 -6.15 5.83 -3.27
N ARG A 13 -5.42 6.87 -2.82
CA ARG A 13 -5.69 7.57 -1.54
C ARG A 13 -7.15 8.06 -1.42
N ARG A 14 -7.70 8.64 -2.49
CA ARG A 14 -9.10 9.12 -2.51
C ARG A 14 -10.15 8.00 -2.54
N LEU A 15 -9.74 6.77 -2.82
CA LEU A 15 -10.61 5.60 -2.89
C LEU A 15 -10.46 4.70 -1.64
N ALA A 16 -9.51 5.01 -0.75
CA ALA A 16 -9.19 4.18 0.41
C ALA A 16 -10.42 3.91 1.29
N ASP A 17 -11.17 4.96 1.63
CA ASP A 17 -12.38 4.88 2.47
C ASP A 17 -13.49 3.99 1.86
N ARG A 18 -13.46 3.80 0.53
CA ARG A 18 -14.41 2.94 -0.18
C ARG A 18 -13.91 1.52 -0.37
N LEU A 19 -12.59 1.34 -0.53
CA LEU A 19 -11.99 0.05 -0.85
C LEU A 19 -11.66 -0.77 0.40
N ILE A 20 -11.12 -0.13 1.44
CA ILE A 20 -10.68 -0.80 2.66
C ILE A 20 -11.82 -1.56 3.36
N PRO A 21 -13.05 -1.01 3.50
CA PRO A 21 -14.16 -1.75 4.12
C PRO A 21 -14.59 -3.00 3.34
N LEU A 22 -14.20 -3.13 2.07
CA LEU A 22 -14.52 -4.28 1.22
C LEU A 22 -13.49 -5.41 1.36
N PHE A 23 -12.42 -5.22 2.14
CA PHE A 23 -11.40 -6.24 2.32
C PHE A 23 -11.97 -7.35 3.21
N PRO A 24 -11.90 -8.62 2.78
CA PRO A 24 -12.30 -9.73 3.64
C PRO A 24 -11.32 -9.85 4.82
N PRO A 25 -11.66 -10.56 5.89
CA PRO A 25 -10.68 -10.99 6.89
C PRO A 25 -9.51 -11.73 6.20
N HIS A 26 -8.29 -11.35 6.53
CA HIS A 26 -7.09 -11.91 5.92
C HIS A 26 -5.92 -11.89 6.90
N GLU A 27 -5.04 -12.89 6.78
CA GLU A 27 -3.79 -12.96 7.53
C GLU A 27 -2.60 -12.45 6.71
N CYS A 28 -2.76 -12.42 5.38
CA CYS A 28 -1.74 -11.96 4.45
C CYS A 28 -2.34 -10.87 3.54
N TYR A 29 -1.73 -9.69 3.55
CA TYR A 29 -2.04 -8.63 2.62
C TYR A 29 -1.00 -8.58 1.50
N VAL A 30 -1.46 -8.50 0.26
CA VAL A 30 -0.57 -8.47 -0.91
C VAL A 30 -0.96 -7.32 -1.85
N GLU A 31 -0.06 -6.36 -2.08
CA GLU A 31 -0.15 -5.42 -3.20
C GLU A 31 0.84 -5.82 -4.29
N VAL A 32 0.32 -6.43 -5.36
CA VAL A 32 1.15 -6.85 -6.51
C VAL A 32 1.64 -5.65 -7.33
N PHE A 33 0.89 -4.54 -7.29
CA PHE A 33 1.17 -3.27 -7.96
C PHE A 33 1.08 -2.14 -6.94
N ALA A 34 2.05 -2.08 -6.03
CA ALA A 34 2.02 -1.16 -4.91
C ALA A 34 1.95 0.30 -5.36
N GLY A 35 2.74 0.69 -6.37
CA GLY A 35 2.91 2.09 -6.73
C GLY A 35 3.25 2.92 -5.48
N GLY A 36 2.43 3.93 -5.18
CA GLY A 36 2.57 4.71 -3.94
C GLY A 36 2.20 4.00 -2.64
N ALA A 37 1.79 2.73 -2.67
CA ALA A 37 1.36 1.90 -1.52
C ALA A 37 0.27 2.58 -0.66
N ALA A 38 -0.68 3.24 -1.33
CA ALA A 38 -1.68 4.07 -0.63
C ALA A 38 -2.57 3.24 0.31
N LEU A 39 -3.02 2.05 -0.10
CA LEU A 39 -3.91 1.23 0.74
C LEU A 39 -3.12 0.57 1.87
N TYR A 40 -1.90 0.12 1.60
CA TYR A 40 -0.96 -0.34 2.64
C TYR A 40 -0.84 0.65 3.80
N PHE A 41 -0.54 1.93 3.51
CA PHE A 41 -0.34 2.95 4.54
C PHE A 41 -1.61 3.50 5.18
N LEU A 42 -2.76 3.40 4.50
CA LEU A 42 -4.03 3.99 4.97
C LEU A 42 -4.96 2.98 5.64
N ARG A 43 -4.67 1.68 5.54
CA ARG A 43 -5.45 0.68 6.27
C ARG A 43 -5.27 0.85 7.77
N PRO A 44 -6.37 0.85 8.54
CA PRO A 44 -6.31 1.09 9.98
C PRO A 44 -5.67 -0.08 10.74
N ILE A 45 -5.71 -1.28 10.16
CA ILE A 45 -5.17 -2.52 10.75
C ILE A 45 -4.32 -3.19 9.68
N SER A 46 -3.04 -3.43 10.01
CA SER A 46 -2.15 -4.24 9.18
C SER A 46 -2.46 -5.72 9.34
N ALA A 47 -2.18 -6.49 8.29
CA ALA A 47 -2.25 -7.94 8.38
C ALA A 47 -0.99 -8.49 9.09
N PRO A 48 -1.05 -9.68 9.72
CA PRO A 48 0.12 -10.36 10.26
C PRO A 48 1.28 -10.51 9.26
N VAL A 49 0.95 -10.74 7.99
CA VAL A 49 1.92 -10.80 6.88
C VAL A 49 1.54 -9.75 5.85
N GLU A 50 2.51 -8.95 5.41
CA GLU A 50 2.29 -7.96 4.35
C GLU A 50 3.36 -8.07 3.26
N VAL A 51 2.91 -8.07 2.01
CA VAL A 51 3.75 -8.21 0.83
C VAL A 51 3.49 -7.04 -0.10
N LEU A 52 4.49 -6.18 -0.26
CA LEU A 52 4.50 -5.10 -1.24
C LEU A 52 5.38 -5.49 -2.42
N ASN A 53 4.83 -5.42 -3.63
CA ASN A 53 5.55 -5.66 -4.87
C ASN A 53 5.28 -4.55 -5.88
N ASP A 54 6.32 -4.20 -6.64
CA ASP A 54 6.21 -3.36 -7.83
C ASP A 54 7.35 -3.71 -8.79
N ILE A 55 7.15 -3.48 -10.09
CA ILE A 55 8.20 -3.69 -11.10
C ILE A 55 9.31 -2.63 -10.99
N ASN A 56 8.99 -1.45 -10.42
CA ASN A 56 9.96 -0.38 -10.26
C ASN A 56 10.92 -0.65 -9.09
N GLY A 57 12.13 -1.11 -9.40
CA GLY A 57 13.14 -1.42 -8.39
C GLY A 57 13.56 -0.24 -7.51
N ASN A 58 13.53 0.99 -8.01
CA ASN A 58 13.86 2.18 -7.21
C ASN A 58 12.75 2.47 -6.18
N LEU A 59 11.49 2.26 -6.57
CA LEU A 59 10.35 2.36 -5.66
C LEU A 59 10.41 1.28 -4.57
N VAL A 60 10.69 0.03 -4.95
CA VAL A 60 10.86 -1.07 -3.98
C VAL A 60 12.04 -0.79 -3.04
N THR A 61 13.13 -0.23 -3.56
CA THR A 61 14.29 0.17 -2.75
C THR A 61 13.91 1.23 -1.74
N LEU A 62 13.15 2.26 -2.13
CA LEU A 62 12.65 3.29 -1.22
C LEU A 62 11.88 2.68 -0.05
N TYR A 63 10.95 1.76 -0.31
CA TYR A 63 10.17 1.09 0.75
C TYR A 63 10.97 0.14 1.64
N ARG A 64 12.15 -0.29 1.20
CA ARG A 64 13.03 -1.17 2.01
C ARG A 64 13.94 -0.40 2.96
N VAL A 65 14.22 0.87 2.68
CA VAL A 65 15.22 1.67 3.41
C VAL A 65 14.62 2.78 4.26
N VAL A 66 13.34 3.10 4.07
CA VAL A 66 12.57 4.11 4.83
C VAL A 66 11.48 3.43 5.63
#